data_AF-A0A073CL47-F1
#
_entry.id   AF-A0A073CL47-F1
#
_cell.length_a   1.000
_cell.length_b   1.000
_cell.length_c   1.000
_cell.angle_alpha   90.00
_cell.angle_beta   90.00
_cell.angle_gamma   90.00
#
_symmetry.space_group_name_H-M   'P 1'
#
loop_
_entity.id
_entity.type
_entity.pdbx_description
1 polymer ?
#
loop_
_entity_poly.entity_id
_entity_poly.type
_entity_poly.pdbx_seq_one_letter_code
_entity_poly.pdbx_strand_id
1 'polypeptide(L)'
;MMINTVTPVPKGIGVLLKAPLSGHILPIEQVPDPVFAQKMVGDGISIDPVSQVLIAPCDGEVIQLHPSYHAVTLKTPEGLEVLMHIGLDTVTLRGQGFSLKLKWAIAFKQAIP
;
A
#
# COMPACT_ATOMS: atom_id res chain seq x y z
N MET A 1 -8.79 2.77 -0.49
CA MET A 1 -7.37 2.34 -0.56
C MET A 1 -7.29 0.94 0.00
N MET A 2 -6.48 0.05 -0.58
CA MET A 2 -6.25 -1.30 -0.09
C MET A 2 -4.78 -1.44 0.30
N ILE A 3 -4.52 -2.11 1.42
CA ILE A 3 -3.17 -2.39 1.93
C ILE A 3 -3.10 -3.88 2.22
N ASN A 4 -2.18 -4.59 1.55
CA ASN A 4 -2.11 -6.04 1.57
C ASN A 4 -0.67 -6.52 1.76
N THR A 5 -0.49 -7.63 2.47
CA THR A 5 0.78 -8.37 2.48
C THR A 5 0.83 -9.33 1.30
N VAL A 6 1.81 -9.17 0.42
CA VAL A 6 1.98 -10.02 -0.78
C VAL A 6 2.78 -11.29 -0.49
N THR A 7 3.57 -11.28 0.58
CA THR A 7 4.28 -12.46 1.10
C THR A 7 3.71 -12.89 2.46
N PRO A 8 3.79 -14.19 2.80
CA PRO A 8 3.41 -14.65 4.13
C PRO A 8 4.24 -13.96 5.22
N VAL A 9 3.58 -13.52 6.30
CA VAL A 9 4.26 -12.91 7.44
C VAL A 9 5.27 -13.92 8.03
N PRO A 10 6.58 -13.58 8.12
CA PRO A 10 7.57 -14.46 8.71
C PRO A 10 7.21 -14.88 10.13
N LYS A 11 7.25 -16.18 10.44
CA LYS A 11 6.93 -16.69 11.78
C LYS A 11 7.93 -16.17 12.81
N GLY A 12 7.44 -15.60 13.91
CA GLY A 12 8.27 -15.15 15.04
C GLY A 12 8.77 -13.71 14.95
N ILE A 13 8.45 -12.98 13.89
CA ILE A 13 8.80 -11.56 13.72
C ILE A 13 7.51 -10.78 13.45
N GLY A 14 7.21 -9.80 14.30
CA GLY A 14 6.08 -8.90 14.13
C GLY A 14 6.50 -7.62 13.43
N VAL A 15 5.89 -7.31 12.29
CA VAL A 15 6.09 -6.03 11.59
C VAL A 15 4.91 -5.10 11.91
N LEU A 16 5.20 -3.92 12.46
CA LEU A 16 4.18 -2.91 12.73
C LEU A 16 4.00 -1.99 11.51
N LEU A 17 2.84 -2.07 10.88
CA LEU A 17 2.43 -1.14 9.84
C LEU A 17 1.62 0.00 10.47
N LYS A 18 2.08 1.24 10.31
CA LYS A 18 1.28 2.43 10.61
C LYS A 18 0.33 2.72 9.46
N ALA A 19 -0.74 3.45 9.77
CA ALA A 19 -1.67 3.90 8.75
C ALA A 19 -0.92 4.75 7.70
N PRO A 20 -0.94 4.37 6.41
CA PRO A 20 -0.23 5.10 5.36
C PRO A 20 -1.00 6.33 4.88
N LEU A 21 -2.23 6.53 5.35
CA LEU A 21 -3.01 7.74 5.18
C LEU A 21 -4.08 7.81 6.28
N SER A 22 -4.66 8.98 6.51
CA SER A 22 -5.79 9.13 7.42
C SER A 22 -7.08 8.67 6.73
N GLY A 23 -7.90 7.89 7.44
CA GLY A 23 -9.16 7.39 6.91
C GLY A 23 -9.87 6.40 7.83
N HIS A 24 -11.01 5.89 7.37
CA HIS A 24 -11.78 4.85 8.07
C HIS A 24 -11.34 3.47 7.63
N ILE A 25 -10.98 2.61 8.58
CA ILE A 25 -10.62 1.21 8.28
C ILE A 25 -11.89 0.42 8.00
N LEU A 26 -11.86 -0.35 6.92
CA LEU A 26 -12.91 -1.27 6.51
C LEU A 26 -12.28 -2.66 6.25
N PRO A 27 -12.98 -3.76 6.59
CA PRO A 27 -12.55 -5.09 6.21
C PRO A 27 -12.31 -5.17 4.70
N ILE A 28 -11.24 -5.86 4.28
CA ILE A 28 -10.90 -5.93 2.86
C ILE A 28 -11.96 -6.68 2.04
N GLU A 29 -12.72 -7.55 2.70
CA GLU A 29 -13.85 -8.30 2.16
C GLU A 29 -15.02 -7.39 1.73
N GLN A 30 -15.07 -6.15 2.21
CA GLN A 30 -16.09 -5.16 1.82
C GLN A 30 -15.72 -4.35 0.57
N VAL A 31 -14.50 -4.51 0.05
CA VAL A 31 -14.08 -3.83 -1.18
C VAL A 31 -14.89 -4.40 -2.36
N PRO A 32 -15.50 -3.57 -3.23
CA PRO A 32 -16.32 -4.05 -4.35
C PRO A 32 -15.46 -4.51 -5.54
N ASP A 33 -14.45 -5.33 -5.26
CA ASP A 33 -13.55 -5.96 -6.24
C ASP A 33 -13.17 -7.35 -5.73
N PRO A 34 -13.54 -8.45 -6.43
CA PRO A 34 -13.22 -9.81 -6.02
C PRO A 34 -11.73 -10.08 -5.80
N VAL A 35 -10.84 -9.41 -6.54
CA VAL A 35 -9.38 -9.60 -6.45
C VAL A 35 -8.89 -9.24 -5.04
N PHE A 36 -9.45 -8.18 -4.44
CA PHE A 36 -9.17 -7.75 -3.08
C PHE A 36 -10.06 -8.44 -2.05
N ALA A 37 -11.37 -8.51 -2.30
CA ALA A 37 -12.34 -9.07 -1.36
C ALA A 37 -12.12 -10.56 -1.06
N GLN A 38 -11.60 -11.30 -2.04
CA GLN A 38 -11.24 -12.72 -1.88
C GLN A 38 -9.77 -12.92 -1.52
N LYS A 39 -9.03 -11.84 -1.21
CA LYS A 39 -7.62 -11.87 -0.79
C LYS A 39 -6.69 -12.55 -1.80
N MET A 40 -7.00 -12.49 -3.10
CA MET A 40 -6.21 -13.15 -4.14
C MET A 40 -4.79 -12.56 -4.26
N VAL A 41 -4.65 -11.27 -3.96
CA VAL A 41 -3.36 -10.54 -3.99
C VAL A 41 -2.64 -10.57 -2.63
N GLY A 42 -3.32 -11.03 -1.58
CA GLY A 42 -2.79 -11.06 -0.22
C GLY A 42 -3.84 -10.67 0.82
N ASP A 43 -3.54 -10.92 2.09
CA ASP A 43 -4.40 -10.51 3.22
C ASP A 43 -4.10 -9.07 3.64
N GLY A 44 -5.08 -8.39 4.24
CA GLY A 44 -4.93 -6.99 4.63
C GLY A 44 -6.22 -6.28 4.97
N ILE A 45 -6.21 -4.96 4.80
CA ILE A 45 -7.33 -4.06 5.12
C ILE A 45 -7.61 -3.10 3.98
N SER A 46 -8.76 -2.46 4.02
CA SER A 46 -9.03 -1.27 3.23
C SER A 46 -9.20 -0.03 4.11
N ILE A 47 -8.91 1.14 3.54
CA ILE A 47 -9.06 2.43 4.17
C ILE A 47 -9.83 3.35 3.23
N ASP A 48 -10.92 3.94 3.72
CA ASP A 48 -11.61 5.04 3.07
C ASP A 48 -10.91 6.38 3.42
N PRO A 49 -10.15 6.97 2.47
CA PRO A 49 -9.21 8.04 2.77
C PRO A 49 -9.90 9.38 3.04
N VAL A 50 -9.48 10.07 4.10
CA VAL A 50 -9.84 11.48 4.39
C VAL A 50 -8.67 12.44 4.23
N SER A 51 -7.48 11.92 3.91
CA SER A 51 -6.29 12.71 3.54
C SER A 51 -5.83 12.40 2.12
N GLN A 52 -5.13 13.34 1.50
CA GLN A 52 -4.65 13.25 0.12
C GLN A 52 -3.17 12.85 0.00
N VAL A 53 -2.50 12.60 1.12
CA VAL A 53 -1.07 12.24 1.14
C VAL A 53 -0.96 10.79 1.60
N LEU A 54 -0.38 9.96 0.74
CA LEU A 54 0.06 8.62 1.07
C LEU A 54 1.49 8.71 1.63
N ILE A 55 1.75 8.04 2.75
CA ILE A 55 3.07 7.94 3.37
C ILE A 55 3.49 6.49 3.55
N ALA A 56 4.78 6.26 3.70
CA ALA A 56 5.32 4.94 4.02
C ALA A 56 4.76 4.43 5.37
N PRO A 57 4.12 3.24 5.41
CA PRO A 57 3.55 2.63 6.62
C PRO A 57 4.62 2.06 7.57
N CYS A 58 5.84 1.83 7.08
CA CYS A 58 6.98 1.29 7.84
C CYS A 58 8.29 1.76 7.20
N ASP A 59 9.43 1.36 7.78
CA ASP A 59 10.72 1.46 7.11
C ASP A 59 10.79 0.41 5.98
N GLY A 60 11.54 0.69 4.91
CA GLY A 60 11.68 -0.26 3.82
C GLY A 60 12.22 0.34 2.53
N GLU A 61 12.02 -0.39 1.44
CA GLU A 61 12.41 -0.01 0.09
C GLU A 61 11.20 -0.12 -0.85
N VAL A 62 11.10 0.81 -1.81
CA VAL A 62 10.10 0.70 -2.89
C VAL A 62 10.63 -0.29 -3.90
N ILE A 63 9.99 -1.46 -3.99
CA ILE A 63 10.39 -2.51 -4.94
C ILE A 63 9.58 -2.44 -6.24
N GLN A 64 8.40 -1.82 -6.21
CA GLN A 64 7.57 -1.61 -7.39
C GLN A 64 6.75 -0.34 -7.24
N LEU A 65 6.73 0.50 -8.28
CA LEU A 65 5.79 1.61 -8.40
C LEU A 65 5.11 1.52 -9.77
N HIS A 66 3.79 1.46 -9.77
CA HIS A 66 3.04 1.40 -11.03
C HIS A 66 3.24 2.69 -11.84
N PRO A 67 3.37 2.65 -13.18
CA PRO A 67 3.61 3.84 -14.01
C PRO A 67 2.56 4.95 -13.87
N SER A 68 1.33 4.61 -13.50
CA SER A 68 0.25 5.56 -13.19
C SER A 68 0.16 5.97 -11.72
N TYR A 69 1.16 5.63 -10.90
CA TYR A 69 1.38 6.07 -9.51
C TYR A 69 0.28 5.71 -8.50
N HIS A 70 -0.73 4.93 -8.88
CA HIS A 70 -1.83 4.53 -8.00
C HIS A 70 -1.51 3.32 -7.11
N ALA A 71 -0.42 2.60 -7.40
CA ALA A 71 -0.05 1.40 -6.66
C ALA A 71 1.46 1.35 -6.43
N VAL A 72 1.84 1.05 -5.19
CA VAL A 72 3.24 0.93 -4.77
C VAL A 72 3.40 -0.30 -3.89
N THR A 73 4.47 -1.06 -4.13
CA THR A 73 4.86 -2.21 -3.31
C THR A 73 6.14 -1.87 -2.57
N LEU A 74 6.12 -2.09 -1.26
CA LEU A 74 7.23 -1.86 -0.36
C LEU A 74 7.76 -3.20 0.14
N LYS A 75 9.07 -3.30 0.35
CA LYS A 75 9.69 -4.41 1.05
C LYS A 75 10.26 -3.93 2.39
N THR A 76 9.85 -4.56 3.47
CA THR A 76 10.34 -4.25 4.81
C THR A 76 11.71 -4.90 5.05
N PRO A 77 12.50 -4.44 6.04
CA PRO A 77 13.76 -5.07 6.43
C PRO A 77 13.62 -6.56 6.79
N GLU A 78 12.44 -6.95 7.29
CA GLU A 78 12.09 -8.32 7.65
C GLU A 78 11.70 -9.18 6.44
N GLY A 79 11.68 -8.61 5.23
CA GLY A 79 11.35 -9.29 3.98
C GLY A 79 9.85 -9.39 3.68
N LEU A 80 9.00 -8.73 4.46
CA LEU A 80 7.57 -8.64 4.17
C LEU A 80 7.35 -7.69 2.99
N GLU A 81 6.52 -8.10 2.04
CA GLU A 81 6.10 -7.25 0.93
C GLU A 81 4.71 -6.68 1.22
N VAL A 82 4.57 -5.37 1.12
CA VAL A 82 3.34 -4.64 1.39
C VAL A 82 2.91 -3.88 0.14
N LEU A 83 1.77 -4.27 -0.44
CA LEU A 83 1.13 -3.57 -1.53
C LEU A 83 0.18 -2.50 -0.98
N MET A 84 0.32 -1.28 -1.48
CA MET A 84 -0.61 -0.18 -1.25
C MET A 84 -1.24 0.23 -2.58
N HIS A 85 -2.56 0.05 -2.71
CA HIS A 85 -3.32 0.33 -3.93
C HIS A 85 -4.39 1.40 -3.66
N ILE A 86 -4.39 2.48 -4.45
CA ILE A 86 -5.26 3.63 -4.26
C ILE A 86 -6.48 3.53 -5.18
N GLY A 87 -7.67 3.39 -4.60
CA GLY A 87 -8.94 3.30 -5.34
C GLY A 87 -9.09 2.01 -6.15
N LEU A 88 -10.18 1.89 -6.90
CA LEU A 88 -10.43 0.85 -7.89
C LEU A 88 -10.34 1.46 -9.28
N ASP A 89 -9.85 0.69 -10.26
CA ASP A 89 -9.69 1.10 -11.66
C ASP A 89 -8.89 2.41 -11.89
N THR A 90 -8.14 2.87 -10.89
CA THR A 90 -7.36 4.12 -10.94
C THR A 90 -6.19 4.05 -11.91
N VAL A 91 -5.85 2.85 -12.40
CA VAL A 91 -4.99 2.66 -13.56
C VAL A 91 -5.45 3.48 -14.78
N THR A 92 -6.76 3.61 -14.96
CA THR A 92 -7.40 4.36 -16.07
C THR A 92 -7.12 5.86 -16.02
N LEU A 93 -6.76 6.40 -14.84
CA LEU A 93 -6.39 7.79 -14.66
C LEU A 93 -5.03 8.13 -15.26
N ARG A 94 -4.21 7.12 -15.63
CA ARG A 94 -2.90 7.30 -16.29
C ARG A 94 -1.99 8.30 -15.56
N GLY A 95 -2.01 8.29 -14.22
CA GLY A 95 -1.21 9.17 -13.38
C GLY A 95 -1.85 10.53 -13.08
N GLN A 96 -2.97 10.87 -13.71
CA GLN A 96 -3.72 12.08 -13.38
C GLN A 96 -4.29 11.98 -11.96
N GLY A 97 -4.13 13.05 -11.17
CA GLY A 97 -4.54 13.07 -9.77
C GLY A 97 -3.49 12.56 -8.78
N PHE A 98 -2.36 12.01 -9.26
CA PHE A 98 -1.25 11.56 -8.42
C PHE A 98 -0.02 12.44 -8.61
N SER A 99 0.65 12.79 -7.51
CA SER A 99 1.93 13.50 -7.51
C SER A 99 2.92 12.73 -6.66
N LEU A 100 3.95 12.18 -7.31
CA LEU A 100 5.02 11.46 -6.62
C LEU A 100 5.96 12.47 -5.98
N LYS A 101 6.09 12.44 -4.64
CA LYS A 101 7.07 13.23 -3.89
C LYS A 101 8.35 12.48 -3.57
N LEU A 102 8.36 11.17 -3.81
CA LEU A 102 9.52 10.31 -3.61
C LEU A 102 10.57 10.53 -4.70
N LYS A 103 11.85 10.58 -4.31
CA LYS A 103 12.98 10.37 -5.23
C LYS A 103 13.23 8.86 -5.34
N TRP A 104 13.39 8.36 -6.57
CA TRP A 104 13.60 6.92 -6.82
C TRP A 104 14.91 6.39 -6.19
N ALA A 105 14.90 5.10 -5.82
CA ALA A 105 16.02 4.30 -5.26
C ALA A 105 16.43 4.63 -3.81
N ILE A 106 15.47 4.69 -2.88
CA ILE A 106 15.75 5.07 -1.49
C ILE A 106 15.19 4.03 -0.55
N ALA A 107 16.07 3.37 0.19
CA ALA A 107 15.72 2.84 1.49
C ALA A 107 15.21 4.02 2.33
N PHE A 108 13.92 4.02 2.64
CA PHE A 108 13.27 5.13 3.32
C PHE A 108 12.97 4.76 4.77
N LYS A 109 12.74 5.82 5.54
CA LYS A 109 12.12 5.71 6.85
C LYS A 109 10.62 5.89 6.75
N GLN A 110 9.91 5.32 7.71
CA GLN A 110 8.47 5.50 7.88
C GLN A 110 8.06 6.99 7.83
N ALA A 111 6.83 7.24 7.38
CA ALA A 111 6.21 8.57 7.27
C ALA A 111 6.78 9.49 6.18
N ILE A 112 7.57 8.96 5.24
CA ILE A 112 7.98 9.67 4.03
C ILE A 112 6.82 9.65 3.00
N PRO A 113 6.46 10.82 2.42
CA PRO A 113 5.42 10.94 1.39
C PRO A 113 5.88 10.55 -0.03
#